data_AF-A0A8C8RU26-F1
#
_entry.id   AF-A0A8C8RU26-F1
#
_cell.length_a   1.000
_cell.length_b   1.000
_cell.length_c   1.000
_cell.angle_alpha   90.00
_cell.angle_beta   90.00
_cell.angle_gamma   90.00
#
_symmetry.space_group_name_H-M   'P 1'
#
loop_
_entity.id
_entity.type
_entity.pdbx_description
1 polymer ?
#
loop_
_entity_poly.entity_id
_entity_poly.type
_entity_poly.pdbx_seq_one_letter_code
_entity_poly.pdbx_strand_id
1 'polypeptide(L)'
;ALADINGTFCIPCGPGNRGNCFGPNICCGEDLGCYMGTSETLRCVEENYLPSPCEAGGKVCGSGGRCASCTMDTVCLDDDSDRSREPSEKNLTVLDGSASEFLLKLMHLANRQQQGRQQFY
;
A
#
# COMPACT_ATOMS: atom_id res chain seq x y z
N ALA A 1 24.90 21.74 -1.03
CA ALA A 1 23.54 21.88 -1.57
C ALA A 1 22.62 21.12 -0.63
N LEU A 2 21.60 21.80 -0.12
CA LEU A 2 20.69 21.31 0.92
C LEU A 2 19.74 20.30 0.27
N ALA A 3 19.81 19.03 0.69
CA ALA A 3 18.74 18.09 0.36
C ALA A 3 17.61 18.37 1.35
N ASP A 4 16.54 18.94 0.80
CA ASP A 4 15.30 19.30 1.46
C ASP A 4 14.67 18.16 2.26
N ILE A 5 13.77 18.53 3.16
CA ILE A 5 12.98 17.69 4.07
C ILE A 5 11.95 16.87 3.26
N ASN A 6 12.46 15.99 2.40
CA ASN A 6 11.76 14.90 1.72
C ASN A 6 12.72 13.71 1.83
N GLY A 7 12.31 12.65 2.53
CA GLY A 7 13.17 11.50 2.84
C GLY A 7 13.93 11.02 1.59
N THR A 8 15.22 10.75 1.74
CA THR A 8 16.05 10.20 0.66
C THR A 8 15.38 8.93 0.14
N PHE A 9 15.18 8.80 -1.17
CA PHE A 9 14.62 7.57 -1.73
C PHE A 9 15.56 6.39 -1.46
N CYS A 10 14.96 5.22 -1.19
CA CYS A 10 15.69 3.98 -1.02
C CYS A 10 16.52 3.62 -2.28
N ILE A 11 17.61 2.87 -2.09
CA ILE A 11 18.64 2.59 -3.10
C ILE A 11 17.98 2.04 -4.38
N PRO A 12 18.39 2.52 -5.58
CA PRO A 12 17.88 1.96 -6.81
C PRO A 12 18.44 0.56 -7.10
N CYS A 13 17.61 -0.30 -7.66
CA CYS A 13 17.87 -1.74 -7.83
C CYS A 13 17.26 -2.29 -9.13
N GLY A 14 17.54 -3.57 -9.41
CA GLY A 14 17.01 -4.29 -10.57
C GLY A 14 17.58 -3.86 -11.93
N PRO A 15 17.05 -4.42 -13.03
CA PRO A 15 17.59 -4.21 -14.37
C PRO A 15 17.53 -2.73 -14.77
N GLY A 16 18.70 -2.14 -15.00
CA GLY A 16 18.82 -0.73 -15.38
C GLY A 16 18.51 0.25 -14.26
N ASN A 17 18.53 -0.16 -12.98
CA ASN A 17 18.22 0.69 -11.83
C ASN A 17 16.82 1.32 -11.90
N ARG A 18 15.86 0.60 -12.52
CA ARG A 18 14.48 1.08 -12.73
C ARG A 18 13.54 0.73 -11.57
N GLY A 19 14.05 0.10 -10.51
CA GLY A 19 13.31 -0.15 -9.27
C GLY A 19 13.97 0.54 -8.09
N ASN A 20 13.29 0.51 -6.95
CA ASN A 20 13.80 0.93 -5.65
C ASN A 20 13.68 -0.22 -4.66
N CYS A 21 14.54 -0.22 -3.65
CA CYS A 21 14.47 -1.17 -2.56
C CYS A 21 13.24 -0.89 -1.68
N PHE A 22 12.48 -1.94 -1.36
CA PHE A 22 11.37 -1.92 -0.41
C PHE A 22 11.71 -2.65 0.89
N GLY A 23 12.93 -3.15 0.99
CA GLY A 23 13.47 -3.87 2.13
C GLY A 23 14.67 -4.73 1.72
N PRO A 24 15.33 -5.39 2.69
CA PRO A 24 16.41 -6.31 2.39
C PRO A 24 15.91 -7.43 1.46
N ASN A 25 16.62 -7.65 0.35
CA ASN A 25 16.27 -8.65 -0.66
C ASN A 25 14.91 -8.41 -1.37
N ILE A 26 14.39 -7.18 -1.39
CA ILE A 26 13.15 -6.82 -2.10
C ILE A 26 13.41 -5.60 -2.98
N CYS A 27 13.22 -5.76 -4.28
CA CYS A 27 13.35 -4.69 -5.27
C CYS A 27 12.09 -4.60 -6.11
N CYS A 28 11.49 -3.42 -6.22
CA CYS A 28 10.28 -3.25 -7.02
C CYS A 28 10.31 -1.97 -7.86
N GLY A 29 9.66 -2.02 -9.02
CA GLY A 29 9.46 -0.88 -9.90
C GLY A 29 8.20 -1.04 -10.73
N GLU A 30 7.58 0.06 -11.13
CA GLU A 30 6.29 0.08 -11.83
C GLU A 30 6.31 -0.79 -13.10
N ASP A 31 7.35 -0.64 -13.92
CA ASP A 31 7.53 -1.40 -15.17
C ASP A 31 8.25 -2.75 -14.99
N LEU A 32 8.76 -3.03 -13.78
CA LEU A 32 9.56 -4.23 -13.47
C LEU A 32 8.74 -5.29 -12.72
N GLY A 33 7.68 -4.89 -12.01
CA GLY A 33 7.08 -5.68 -10.95
C GLY A 33 8.01 -5.74 -9.73
N CYS A 34 7.99 -6.88 -9.02
CA CYS A 34 8.81 -7.09 -7.83
C CYS A 34 9.72 -8.31 -7.98
N TYR A 35 10.97 -8.14 -7.60
CA TYR A 35 11.96 -9.17 -7.39
C TYR A 35 12.13 -9.42 -5.89
N MET A 36 12.09 -10.69 -5.49
CA MET A 36 12.28 -11.11 -4.10
C MET A 36 13.39 -12.17 -4.03
N GLY A 37 14.48 -11.88 -3.31
CA GLY A 37 15.58 -12.82 -3.10
C GLY A 37 16.36 -13.22 -4.36
N THR A 38 16.25 -12.43 -5.44
CA THR A 38 16.99 -12.67 -6.70
C THR A 38 18.22 -11.76 -6.79
N SER A 39 19.05 -11.95 -7.83
CA SER A 39 20.26 -11.15 -8.07
C SER A 39 20.01 -9.64 -8.12
N GLU A 40 18.84 -9.24 -8.59
CA GLU A 40 18.34 -7.87 -8.72
C GLU A 40 18.22 -7.16 -7.36
N THR A 41 18.13 -7.94 -6.27
CA THR A 41 17.87 -7.46 -4.91
C THR A 41 19.14 -7.33 -4.06
N LEU A 42 20.30 -7.80 -4.57
CA LEU A 42 21.55 -7.87 -3.81
C LEU A 42 22.01 -6.51 -3.29
N ARG A 43 21.75 -5.42 -4.02
CA ARG A 43 22.10 -4.06 -3.57
C ARG A 43 21.25 -3.57 -2.41
N CYS A 44 20.05 -4.10 -2.20
CA CYS A 44 19.15 -3.64 -1.14
C CYS A 44 19.67 -3.97 0.27
N VAL A 45 20.62 -4.91 0.40
CA VAL A 45 21.26 -5.15 1.71
C VAL A 45 22.20 -4.02 2.12
N GLU A 46 22.63 -3.17 1.19
CA GLU A 46 23.45 -1.98 1.47
C GLU A 46 22.68 -0.97 2.36
N GLU A 47 21.34 -0.94 2.27
CA GLU A 47 20.49 -0.06 3.07
C GLU A 47 20.59 -0.32 4.57
N ASN A 48 20.88 -1.56 4.97
CA ASN A 48 21.04 -1.92 6.38
C ASN A 48 22.23 -1.20 7.05
N TYR A 49 23.16 -0.68 6.24
CA TYR A 49 24.35 0.01 6.71
C TYR A 49 24.22 1.55 6.60
N LEU A 50 23.12 2.04 6.04
CA LEU A 50 22.86 3.49 5.96
C LEU A 50 22.24 3.97 7.27
N PRO A 51 22.83 5.00 7.92
CA PRO A 51 22.35 5.48 9.22
C PRO A 51 21.07 6.31 9.12
N SER A 52 20.74 6.84 7.93
CA SER A 52 19.54 7.63 7.69
C SER A 52 18.42 6.78 7.12
N PRO A 53 17.17 6.92 7.59
CA PRO A 53 16.04 6.24 6.97
C PRO A 53 15.84 6.74 5.54
N CYS A 54 15.35 5.85 4.69
CA CYS A 54 14.95 6.14 3.32
C CYS A 54 13.45 5.93 3.15
N GLU A 55 12.88 6.53 2.11
CA GLU A 55 11.50 6.28 1.71
C GLU A 55 11.48 5.38 0.47
N ALA A 56 10.75 4.27 0.55
CA ALA A 56 10.55 3.39 -0.60
C ALA A 56 9.80 4.14 -1.71
N GLY A 57 10.11 3.80 -2.97
CA GLY A 57 9.44 4.40 -4.12
C GLY A 57 7.94 4.06 -4.20
N GLY A 58 7.30 4.50 -5.27
CA GLY A 58 5.89 4.17 -5.55
C GLY A 58 4.88 5.11 -4.90
N LYS A 59 3.61 4.87 -5.25
CA LYS A 59 2.46 5.69 -4.80
C LYS A 59 2.09 5.33 -3.36
N VAL A 60 1.59 6.31 -2.61
CA VAL A 60 1.01 6.06 -1.29
C VAL A 60 -0.22 5.16 -1.44
N CYS A 61 -0.40 4.23 -0.51
CA CYS A 61 -1.57 3.35 -0.49
C CYS A 61 -1.85 2.84 0.93
N GLY A 62 -3.12 2.52 1.20
CA GLY A 62 -3.58 2.08 2.52
C GLY A 62 -3.36 3.13 3.61
N SER A 63 -3.08 2.68 4.84
CA SER A 63 -2.87 3.56 6.00
C SER A 63 -1.43 4.07 6.11
N GLY A 64 -0.95 4.78 5.07
CA GLY A 64 0.38 5.39 5.02
C GLY A 64 1.51 4.48 4.51
N GLY A 65 1.16 3.40 3.79
CA GLY A 65 2.12 2.55 3.11
C GLY A 65 2.51 3.07 1.71
N ARG A 66 3.49 2.41 1.09
CA ARG A 66 3.92 2.66 -0.29
C ARG A 66 3.69 1.38 -1.11
N CYS A 67 2.99 1.50 -2.23
CA CYS A 67 2.68 0.38 -3.11
C CYS A 67 3.82 0.15 -4.10
N ALA A 68 4.34 -1.07 -4.09
CA ALA A 68 5.48 -1.49 -4.89
C ALA A 68 5.20 -1.62 -6.40
N SER A 69 3.94 -1.94 -6.75
CA SER A 69 3.40 -1.91 -8.11
C SER A 69 1.88 -1.85 -8.02
N CYS A 70 1.23 -1.02 -8.85
CA CYS A 70 -0.20 -0.71 -8.78
C CYS A 70 -1.02 -1.33 -9.93
N THR A 71 -0.74 -2.59 -10.29
CA THR A 71 -1.34 -3.19 -11.49
C THR A 71 -2.77 -3.70 -11.33
N MET A 72 -3.29 -3.83 -10.09
CA MET A 72 -4.54 -4.57 -9.84
C MET A 72 -5.49 -3.96 -8.80
N ASP A 73 -5.09 -2.94 -8.03
CA ASP A 73 -5.90 -2.47 -6.89
C ASP A 73 -6.58 -1.11 -7.16
N THR A 74 -7.89 -1.05 -6.94
CA THR A 74 -8.66 0.20 -6.92
C THR A 74 -8.21 1.13 -5.80
N VAL A 75 -7.44 0.63 -4.83
CA VAL A 75 -6.81 1.40 -3.74
C VAL A 75 -5.66 2.29 -4.26
N CYS A 76 -5.06 1.95 -5.42
CA CYS A 76 -4.10 2.82 -6.11
C CYS A 76 -4.75 3.79 -7.09
N LEU A 77 -6.07 3.70 -7.30
CA LEU A 77 -6.82 4.59 -8.19
C LEU A 77 -7.26 5.81 -7.39
N ASP A 78 -6.53 6.91 -7.61
CA ASP A 78 -6.87 8.28 -7.27
C ASP A 78 -7.24 8.56 -5.80
N ASP A 79 -6.27 9.10 -5.07
CA ASP A 79 -6.57 10.25 -4.22
C ASP A 79 -5.56 11.33 -4.59
N ASP A 80 -6.04 12.33 -5.32
CA ASP A 80 -5.38 13.63 -5.54
C ASP A 80 -5.33 14.39 -4.20
N SER A 81 -4.77 13.78 -3.13
CA SER A 81 -4.55 14.48 -1.87
C SER A 81 -3.27 15.30 -1.92
N ASP A 82 -3.31 16.31 -2.78
CA ASP A 82 -2.65 17.56 -2.46
C ASP A 82 -3.27 18.14 -1.17
N ARG A 83 -2.41 18.37 -0.18
CA ARG A 83 -2.62 19.24 0.99
C ARG A 83 -3.88 19.04 1.83
N SER A 84 -3.68 18.52 3.05
CA SER A 84 -3.73 19.33 4.29
C SER A 84 -3.58 18.43 5.52
N ARG A 85 -2.45 18.55 6.23
CA ARG A 85 -2.35 18.07 7.61
C ARG A 85 -3.16 19.02 8.49
N GLU A 86 -4.39 18.64 8.84
CA GLU A 86 -5.13 19.26 9.94
C GLU A 86 -5.55 18.16 10.92
N PRO A 87 -5.05 18.16 12.18
CA PRO A 87 -5.47 17.21 13.19
C PRO A 87 -6.83 17.64 13.74
N SER A 88 -7.92 17.19 13.12
CA SER A 88 -9.26 17.37 13.69
C SER A 88 -9.60 16.18 14.59
N GLU A 89 -9.50 16.40 15.89
CA GLU A 89 -10.13 15.58 16.91
C GLU A 89 -11.63 15.45 16.62
N LYS A 90 -12.08 14.28 16.19
CA LYS A 90 -13.50 13.93 16.10
C LYS A 90 -13.73 12.58 16.75
N ASN A 91 -14.49 12.63 17.84
CA ASN A 91 -14.90 11.50 18.68
C ASN A 91 -15.49 10.32 17.87
N LEU A 92 -15.23 9.11 18.39
CA LEU A 92 -15.93 7.83 18.18
C LEU A 92 -17.40 8.04 17.71
N THR A 93 -17.94 7.39 16.69
CA THR A 93 -17.72 6.07 16.08
C THR A 93 -17.95 6.15 14.57
N VAL A 94 -16.91 6.10 13.76
CA VAL A 94 -17.05 5.88 12.32
C VAL A 94 -16.54 4.48 12.05
N LEU A 95 -17.46 3.55 11.78
CA LEU A 95 -17.07 2.27 11.19
C LEU A 95 -16.51 2.61 9.82
N ASP A 96 -15.21 2.31 9.63
CA ASP A 96 -14.52 2.48 8.37
C ASP A 96 -15.37 1.92 7.22
N GLY A 97 -15.31 2.55 6.04
CA GLY A 97 -16.12 2.18 4.89
C GLY A 97 -16.03 0.69 4.57
N SER A 98 -14.85 0.09 4.81
CA SER A 98 -14.57 -1.34 4.68
C SER A 98 -15.40 -2.23 5.63
N ALA A 99 -15.52 -1.85 6.91
CA ALA A 99 -16.30 -2.58 7.91
C ALA A 99 -17.80 -2.47 7.64
N SER A 100 -18.25 -1.28 7.21
CA SER A 100 -19.63 -1.03 6.82
C SER A 100 -20.04 -1.86 5.59
N GLU A 101 -19.16 -1.98 4.59
CA GLU A 101 -19.41 -2.82 3.42
C GLU A 101 -19.49 -4.32 3.79
N PHE A 102 -18.59 -4.79 4.65
CA PHE A 102 -18.60 -6.19 5.11
C PHE A 102 -19.89 -6.52 5.87
N LEU A 103 -20.37 -5.62 6.73
CA LEU A 103 -21.65 -5.76 7.42
C LEU A 103 -22.82 -5.83 6.45
N LEU A 104 -22.85 -4.98 5.42
CA LEU A 104 -23.89 -5.05 4.38
C LEU A 104 -23.85 -6.40 3.64
N LYS A 105 -22.66 -6.91 3.31
CA LYS A 105 -22.48 -8.20 2.63
C LYS A 105 -22.98 -9.37 3.47
N LEU A 106 -22.71 -9.36 4.78
CA LEU A 106 -23.22 -10.34 5.73
C LEU A 106 -24.75 -10.33 5.83
N MET A 107 -25.36 -9.13 5.88
CA MET A 107 -26.82 -8.98 5.92
C MET A 107 -27.49 -9.55 4.65
N HIS A 108 -26.90 -9.34 3.47
CA HIS A 108 -27.41 -9.90 2.22
C HIS A 108 -27.33 -11.44 2.20
N LEU A 109 -26.28 -12.04 2.76
CA LEU A 109 -26.15 -13.50 2.86
C LEU A 109 -27.16 -14.11 3.83
N ALA A 110 -27.40 -13.47 4.97
CA ALA A 110 -28.40 -13.92 5.95
C ALA A 110 -29.83 -13.87 5.36
N ASN A 111 -30.16 -12.83 4.59
CA ASN A 111 -31.48 -12.73 3.94
C ASN A 111 -31.69 -13.79 2.85
N ARG A 112 -30.64 -14.19 2.11
CA ARG A 112 -30.75 -15.31 1.14
C ARG A 112 -31.06 -16.64 1.83
N GLN A 113 -30.57 -16.86 3.06
CA GLN A 113 -30.91 -18.05 3.85
C GLN A 113 -32.37 -18.05 4.33
N GLN A 114 -32.96 -16.89 4.58
CA GLN A 114 -34.36 -16.79 5.02
C GLN A 114 -35.36 -17.10 3.89
N GLN A 115 -35.09 -16.68 2.65
CA GLN A 115 -35.94 -17.01 1.50
C GLN A 115 -35.93 -18.50 1.13
N GLY A 116 -34.84 -19.23 1.42
CA GLY A 116 -34.79 -20.68 1.23
C GLY A 116 -35.57 -21.49 2.29
N ARG A 117 -35.97 -20.88 3.41
CA ARG A 117 -36.72 -21.54 4.50
C ARG A 117 -38.23 -21.32 4.47
N GLN A 118 -38.74 -20.49 3.56
CA GLN A 118 -40.18 -20.21 3.41
C GLN A 118 -40.88 -21.01 2.29
N GLN A 119 -40.17 -21.92 1.59
CA GLN A 119 -40.78 -22.79 0.55
C GLN A 119 -41.12 -24.22 1.03
N PHE A 120 -41.02 -24.51 2.33
CA PHE A 120 -41.53 -25.75 2.91
C PHE A 120 -42.60 -25.43 3.96
N TYR A 121 -43.79 -25.07 3.47
CA TYR A 121 -45.07 -25.28 4.16
C TYR A 121 -46.14 -25.53 3.10
#